data_AF-M1D3L1-F1
#
_entry.id   AF-M1D3L1-F1
#
_cell.length_a   1.000
_cell.length_b   1.000
_cell.length_c   1.000
_cell.angle_alpha   90.00
_cell.angle_beta   90.00
_cell.angle_gamma   90.00
#
_symmetry.space_group_name_H-M   'P 1'
#
loop_
_entity.id
_entity.type
_entity.pdbx_description
1 polymer ?
#
loop_
_entity_poly.entity_id
_entity_poly.type
_entity_poly.pdbx_seq_one_letter_code
_entity_poly.pdbx_strand_id
1 'polypeptide(L)'
;MASGITIQNTAGPDAHQAVAFRSDSDLSIIENCEFLGNQDTLYAHSMRQYYKSCRIQGNVDFIFGNSATVFQECDILVAPRQLNPEKGENNAVTAHGRIDPAQSTGFVFQNCLINGTADYMTLYYSKPKVHKNFLGRPWKEYSRTVFIHCTLEALVIADGWMPWNGNFALSTLYYGELESTGPGANTTGRVPWSSQIPAEHVGSYSVQNFIQGDQWIPPSC
;
A
#
# COMPACT_ATOMS: atom_id res chain seq x y z
N MET A 1 2.72 -1.24 -21.06
CA MET A 1 3.44 -0.15 -20.37
C MET A 1 2.58 1.10 -20.39
N ALA A 2 2.60 1.91 -19.34
CA ALA A 2 2.06 3.27 -19.32
C ALA A 2 3.07 4.21 -18.65
N SER A 3 3.16 5.45 -19.11
CA SER A 3 4.02 6.45 -18.48
C SER A 3 3.48 7.87 -18.61
N GLY A 4 3.66 8.70 -17.58
CA GLY A 4 3.37 10.14 -17.62
C GLY A 4 1.89 10.50 -17.73
N ILE A 5 0.99 9.64 -17.26
CA ILE A 5 -0.46 9.85 -17.33
C ILE A 5 -1.12 9.80 -15.96
N THR A 6 -2.22 10.54 -15.82
CA THR A 6 -3.11 10.50 -14.65
C THR A 6 -4.36 9.71 -14.99
N ILE A 7 -4.72 8.74 -14.14
CA ILE A 7 -5.97 8.00 -14.20
C ILE A 7 -6.75 8.27 -12.91
N GLN A 8 -7.96 8.81 -13.06
CA GLN A 8 -8.76 9.29 -11.92
C GLN A 8 -10.17 8.74 -11.95
N ASN A 9 -10.68 8.37 -10.77
CA ASN A 9 -12.11 8.17 -10.54
C ASN A 9 -12.65 9.28 -9.62
N THR A 10 -13.69 9.99 -10.08
CA THR A 10 -14.27 11.17 -9.40
C THR A 10 -15.57 10.87 -8.66
N ALA A 11 -15.93 9.61 -8.45
CA ALA A 11 -17.16 9.24 -7.72
C ALA A 11 -17.20 9.82 -6.29
N GLY A 12 -16.04 10.04 -5.69
CA GLY A 12 -15.89 10.68 -4.38
C GLY A 12 -16.03 9.70 -3.21
N PRO A 13 -15.88 10.20 -1.97
CA PRO A 13 -15.76 9.34 -0.79
C PRO A 13 -17.05 8.62 -0.36
N ASP A 14 -18.21 9.15 -0.73
CA ASP A 14 -19.53 8.58 -0.39
C ASP A 14 -19.99 7.50 -1.37
N ALA A 15 -19.31 7.36 -2.50
CA ALA A 15 -19.66 6.36 -3.52
C ALA A 15 -19.23 4.93 -3.14
N HIS A 16 -18.58 4.76 -1.98
CA HIS A 16 -17.92 3.52 -1.58
C HIS A 16 -16.84 3.13 -2.61
N GLN A 17 -16.77 1.86 -3.02
CA GLN A 17 -15.75 1.36 -3.93
C GLN A 17 -15.83 2.04 -5.31
N ALA A 18 -14.73 2.68 -5.73
CA ALA A 18 -14.65 3.37 -7.01
C ALA A 18 -13.23 3.27 -7.59
N VAL A 19 -13.00 2.22 -8.38
CA VAL A 19 -11.68 1.93 -8.97
C VAL A 19 -11.30 2.98 -10.01
N ALA A 20 -10.10 3.54 -9.90
CA ALA A 20 -9.49 4.38 -10.94
C ALA A 20 -8.75 3.53 -11.96
N PHE A 21 -7.96 2.56 -11.51
CA PHE A 21 -7.21 1.66 -12.39
C PHE A 21 -7.26 0.22 -11.91
N ARG A 22 -7.52 -0.70 -12.84
CA ARG A 22 -7.43 -2.14 -12.63
C ARG A 22 -6.40 -2.70 -13.60
N SER A 23 -5.46 -3.49 -13.10
CA SER A 23 -4.55 -4.27 -13.93
C SER A 23 -4.60 -5.75 -13.59
N ASP A 24 -4.89 -6.56 -14.60
CA ASP A 24 -4.74 -8.02 -14.62
C ASP A 24 -3.74 -8.49 -15.70
N SER A 25 -2.97 -7.57 -16.28
CA SER A 25 -1.91 -7.86 -17.25
C SER A 25 -0.61 -8.27 -16.56
N ASP A 26 0.01 -9.35 -17.07
CA ASP A 26 1.37 -9.74 -16.68
C ASP A 26 2.41 -8.79 -17.28
N LEU A 27 3.57 -8.71 -16.62
CA LEU A 27 4.72 -7.89 -17.03
C LEU A 27 4.35 -6.40 -17.24
N SER A 28 3.46 -5.88 -16.39
CA SER A 28 3.00 -4.50 -16.47
C SER A 28 4.05 -3.54 -15.93
N ILE A 29 4.55 -2.63 -16.76
CA ILE A 29 5.43 -1.51 -16.36
C ILE A 29 4.62 -0.22 -16.34
N ILE A 30 4.54 0.44 -15.19
CA ILE A 30 3.84 1.70 -14.97
C ILE A 30 4.82 2.69 -14.33
N GLU A 31 5.16 3.77 -15.02
CA GLU A 31 6.18 4.72 -14.56
C GLU A 31 5.73 6.17 -14.62
N ASN A 32 5.98 6.96 -13.57
CA ASN A 32 5.61 8.38 -13.55
C ASN A 32 4.09 8.61 -13.79
N CYS A 33 3.25 7.68 -13.33
CA CYS A 33 1.80 7.79 -13.44
C CYS A 33 1.17 8.24 -12.14
N GLU A 34 -0.02 8.83 -12.24
CA GLU A 34 -0.83 9.19 -11.08
C GLU A 34 -2.14 8.39 -11.07
N PHE A 35 -2.48 7.83 -9.91
CA PHE A 35 -3.75 7.12 -9.68
C PHE A 35 -4.52 7.84 -8.58
N LEU A 36 -5.61 8.48 -8.95
CA LEU A 36 -6.35 9.37 -8.06
C LEU A 36 -7.76 8.81 -7.80
N GLY A 37 -8.08 8.56 -6.54
CA GLY A 37 -9.40 8.13 -6.14
C GLY A 37 -9.61 8.22 -4.63
N ASN A 38 -10.59 7.46 -4.15
CA ASN A 38 -10.92 7.31 -2.74
C ASN A 38 -10.78 5.82 -2.37
N GLN A 39 -11.90 5.14 -2.13
CA GLN A 39 -11.90 3.74 -1.77
C GLN A 39 -11.65 2.88 -3.02
N ASP A 40 -10.77 1.89 -2.89
CA ASP A 40 -10.41 0.93 -3.95
C ASP A 40 -9.75 1.57 -5.20
N THR A 41 -8.91 2.61 -5.02
CA THR A 41 -8.32 3.39 -6.14
C THR A 41 -7.56 2.53 -7.16
N LEU A 42 -6.61 1.72 -6.70
CA LEU A 42 -5.73 0.89 -7.51
C LEU A 42 -6.00 -0.59 -7.25
N TYR A 43 -6.61 -1.24 -8.22
CA TYR A 43 -6.85 -2.68 -8.22
C TYR A 43 -5.73 -3.42 -8.95
N ALA A 44 -4.67 -3.75 -8.22
CA ALA A 44 -3.61 -4.64 -8.68
C ALA A 44 -4.11 -6.10 -8.61
N HIS A 45 -4.97 -6.45 -9.57
CA HIS A 45 -5.82 -7.64 -9.51
C HIS A 45 -5.01 -8.94 -9.53
N SER A 46 -4.12 -9.11 -10.51
CA SER A 46 -3.38 -10.36 -10.74
C SER A 46 -2.09 -10.15 -11.54
N MET A 47 -1.27 -11.20 -11.64
CA MET A 47 -0.02 -11.26 -12.42
C MET A 47 1.10 -10.36 -11.88
N ARG A 48 2.22 -10.22 -12.62
CA ARG A 48 3.38 -9.43 -12.20
C ARG A 48 3.26 -7.98 -12.67
N GLN A 49 3.49 -7.05 -11.76
CA GLN A 49 3.34 -5.62 -12.03
C GLN A 49 4.46 -4.82 -11.34
N TYR A 50 4.91 -3.76 -12.00
CA TYR A 50 5.95 -2.87 -11.51
C TYR A 50 5.47 -1.42 -11.64
N TYR A 51 5.44 -0.70 -10.52
CA TYR A 51 5.06 0.71 -10.44
C TYR A 51 6.28 1.49 -9.95
N LYS A 52 6.80 2.41 -10.77
CA LYS A 52 7.98 3.21 -10.45
C LYS A 52 7.67 4.70 -10.48
N SER A 53 8.09 5.44 -9.45
CA SER A 53 7.94 6.90 -9.41
C SER A 53 6.48 7.36 -9.62
N CYS A 54 5.52 6.54 -9.16
CA CYS A 54 4.11 6.81 -9.30
C CYS A 54 3.55 7.52 -8.07
N ARG A 55 2.51 8.31 -8.26
CA ARG A 55 1.70 8.86 -7.16
C ARG A 55 0.39 8.12 -7.07
N ILE A 56 0.08 7.55 -5.90
CA ILE A 56 -1.15 6.79 -5.66
C ILE A 56 -1.88 7.44 -4.50
N GLN A 57 -3.11 7.88 -4.75
CA GLN A 57 -3.92 8.62 -3.77
C GLN A 57 -5.25 7.91 -3.51
N GLY A 58 -5.58 7.68 -2.24
CA GLY A 58 -6.87 7.12 -1.83
C GLY A 58 -7.06 7.09 -0.32
N ASN A 59 -8.04 6.35 0.19
CA ASN A 59 -8.31 6.31 1.63
C ASN A 59 -8.44 4.89 2.20
N VAL A 60 -9.38 4.11 1.70
CA VAL A 60 -9.71 2.78 2.21
C VAL A 60 -9.32 1.75 1.18
N ASP A 61 -8.46 0.81 1.57
CA ASP A 61 -8.05 -0.32 0.74
C ASP A 61 -7.60 0.12 -0.65
N PHE A 62 -7.01 1.31 -0.75
CA PHE A 62 -6.88 1.99 -2.03
C PHE A 62 -5.77 1.39 -2.90
N ILE A 63 -4.96 0.48 -2.35
CA ILE A 63 -4.12 -0.47 -3.08
C ILE A 63 -4.54 -1.89 -2.67
N PHE A 64 -5.22 -2.61 -3.56
CA PHE A 64 -5.79 -3.92 -3.23
C PHE A 64 -5.69 -4.89 -4.40
N GLY A 65 -5.85 -6.18 -4.10
CA GLY A 65 -5.78 -7.27 -5.07
C GLY A 65 -4.81 -8.39 -4.69
N ASN A 66 -4.48 -9.25 -5.65
CA ASN A 66 -3.69 -10.46 -5.43
C ASN A 66 -2.60 -10.64 -6.51
N SER A 67 -2.03 -9.55 -7.01
CA SER A 67 -0.87 -9.58 -7.93
C SER A 67 0.45 -9.78 -7.18
N ALA A 68 1.51 -10.10 -7.91
CA ALA A 68 2.88 -9.92 -7.43
C ALA A 68 3.34 -8.53 -7.89
N THR A 69 3.32 -7.55 -6.98
CA THR A 69 3.58 -6.15 -7.34
C THR A 69 4.71 -5.56 -6.52
N VAL A 70 5.63 -4.88 -7.21
CA VAL A 70 6.61 -3.98 -6.59
C VAL A 70 6.25 -2.53 -6.91
N PHE A 71 6.09 -1.74 -5.86
CA PHE A 71 6.02 -0.28 -5.88
C PHE A 71 7.39 0.26 -5.47
N GLN A 72 8.05 1.01 -6.35
CA GLN A 72 9.38 1.54 -6.09
C GLN A 72 9.39 3.06 -6.27
N GLU A 73 9.91 3.78 -5.26
CA GLU A 73 10.03 5.24 -5.30
C GLU A 73 8.67 5.95 -5.52
N CYS A 74 7.59 5.36 -5.02
CA CYS A 74 6.24 5.90 -5.18
C CYS A 74 5.83 6.80 -4.02
N ASP A 75 4.99 7.80 -4.31
CA ASP A 75 4.28 8.60 -3.32
C ASP A 75 2.91 8.00 -3.05
N ILE A 76 2.71 7.50 -1.84
CA ILE A 76 1.48 6.84 -1.39
C ILE A 76 0.76 7.79 -0.44
N LEU A 77 -0.32 8.42 -0.92
CA LEU A 77 -0.96 9.56 -0.26
C LEU A 77 -2.37 9.23 0.22
N VAL A 78 -2.59 9.29 1.53
CA VAL A 78 -3.93 9.22 2.12
C VAL A 78 -4.69 10.52 1.82
N ALA A 79 -5.85 10.40 1.18
CA ALA A 79 -6.78 11.49 0.93
C ALA A 79 -7.95 11.49 1.93
N PRO A 80 -8.61 12.63 2.14
CA PRO A 80 -9.80 12.70 2.99
C PRO A 80 -10.91 11.75 2.51
N ARG A 81 -11.52 11.01 3.43
CA ARG A 81 -12.78 10.27 3.21
C ARG A 81 -14.01 11.11 3.59
N GLN A 82 -13.83 12.32 4.12
CA GLN A 82 -14.91 13.01 4.82
C GLN A 82 -15.54 14.15 4.05
N LEU A 83 -16.86 14.04 3.88
CA LEU A 83 -17.81 15.15 3.90
C LEU A 83 -18.05 15.69 5.33
N ASN A 84 -17.76 14.91 6.39
CA ASN A 84 -17.94 15.30 7.81
C ASN A 84 -16.70 14.95 8.69
N PRO A 85 -15.71 15.85 8.77
CA PRO A 85 -14.38 15.58 9.35
C PRO A 85 -14.33 15.14 10.82
N GLU A 86 -15.36 15.50 11.58
CA GLU A 86 -15.27 15.54 13.04
C GLU A 86 -15.27 14.17 13.73
N LYS A 87 -15.72 13.12 13.02
CA LYS A 87 -15.82 11.76 13.57
C LYS A 87 -14.53 10.96 13.42
N GLY A 88 -13.56 11.47 12.65
CA GLY A 88 -12.35 10.74 12.31
C GLY A 88 -12.56 9.57 11.36
N GLU A 89 -11.46 8.97 10.93
CA GLU A 89 -11.45 7.96 9.87
C GLU A 89 -10.43 6.89 10.20
N ASN A 90 -10.76 5.65 9.84
CA ASN A 90 -9.78 4.57 9.76
C ASN A 90 -9.51 4.30 8.29
N ASN A 91 -8.26 4.50 7.89
CA ASN A 91 -7.77 4.30 6.54
C ASN A 91 -6.74 3.16 6.54
N ALA A 92 -6.80 2.32 5.52
CA ALA A 92 -5.83 1.26 5.31
C ALA A 92 -5.24 1.45 3.91
N VAL A 93 -3.92 1.59 3.85
CA VAL A 93 -3.21 1.78 2.57
C VAL A 93 -3.39 0.55 1.69
N THR A 94 -3.22 -0.64 2.27
CA THR A 94 -3.26 -1.89 1.51
C THR A 94 -4.31 -2.88 1.99
N ALA A 95 -4.85 -3.64 1.04
CA ALA A 95 -5.70 -4.79 1.29
C ALA A 95 -5.30 -5.97 0.37
N HIS A 96 -4.18 -6.63 0.69
CA HIS A 96 -3.69 -7.74 -0.13
C HIS A 96 -4.54 -9.01 0.06
N GLY A 97 -4.85 -9.67 -1.05
CA GLY A 97 -5.88 -10.69 -1.18
C GLY A 97 -5.37 -12.10 -1.48
N ARG A 98 -4.17 -12.47 -1.01
CA ARG A 98 -3.64 -13.84 -1.18
C ARG A 98 -4.44 -14.86 -0.37
N ILE A 99 -4.94 -15.88 -1.08
CA ILE A 99 -5.83 -16.92 -0.53
C ILE A 99 -5.14 -18.25 -0.27
N ASP A 100 -3.97 -18.47 -0.86
CA ASP A 100 -3.23 -19.73 -0.78
C ASP A 100 -1.75 -19.44 -0.52
N PRO A 101 -1.09 -20.11 0.45
CA PRO A 101 0.31 -19.88 0.79
C PRO A 101 1.27 -20.21 -0.37
N ALA A 102 0.88 -21.08 -1.31
CA ALA A 102 1.65 -21.44 -2.49
C ALA A 102 1.65 -20.34 -3.56
N GLN A 103 0.75 -19.35 -3.47
CA GLN A 103 0.79 -18.18 -4.36
C GLN A 103 2.01 -17.31 -4.04
N SER A 104 2.81 -17.03 -5.08
CA SER A 104 3.96 -16.13 -5.03
C SER A 104 3.57 -14.64 -5.07
N THR A 105 2.32 -14.29 -4.78
CA THR A 105 1.76 -12.93 -4.84
C THR A 105 1.99 -12.12 -3.57
N GLY A 106 1.94 -10.80 -3.65
CA GLY A 106 2.24 -9.90 -2.55
C GLY A 106 2.45 -8.48 -3.04
N PHE A 107 2.34 -7.53 -2.11
CA PHE A 107 2.73 -6.15 -2.36
C PHE A 107 4.05 -5.84 -1.67
N VAL A 108 4.99 -5.31 -2.44
CA VAL A 108 6.30 -4.85 -1.96
C VAL A 108 6.39 -3.36 -2.21
N PHE A 109 6.64 -2.59 -1.16
CA PHE A 109 6.93 -1.16 -1.25
C PHE A 109 8.41 -0.94 -0.95
N GLN A 110 9.13 -0.29 -1.85
CA GLN A 110 10.57 -0.02 -1.76
C GLN A 110 10.84 1.45 -1.97
N ASN A 111 11.52 2.10 -1.01
CA ASN A 111 11.86 3.52 -1.09
C ASN A 111 10.64 4.45 -1.32
N CYS A 112 9.45 4.00 -0.93
CA CYS A 112 8.22 4.79 -1.09
C CYS A 112 8.04 5.78 0.07
N LEU A 113 7.37 6.89 -0.20
CA LEU A 113 6.83 7.79 0.81
C LEU A 113 5.39 7.40 1.14
N ILE A 114 5.07 7.28 2.43
CA ILE A 114 3.70 7.07 2.92
C ILE A 114 3.33 8.34 3.70
N ASN A 115 2.45 9.15 3.13
CA ASN A 115 2.00 10.42 3.70
C ASN A 115 0.50 10.65 3.47
N GLY A 116 -0.03 11.80 3.85
CA GLY A 116 -1.33 12.30 3.44
C GLY A 116 -1.21 13.36 2.35
N THR A 117 -2.31 13.61 1.63
CA THR A 117 -2.46 14.85 0.85
C THR A 117 -2.41 16.07 1.77
N ALA A 118 -2.11 17.26 1.23
CA ALA A 118 -2.07 18.49 2.03
C ALA A 118 -3.39 18.73 2.81
N ASP A 119 -4.53 18.47 2.16
CA ASP A 119 -5.85 18.58 2.77
C ASP A 119 -6.03 17.56 3.90
N TYR A 120 -5.62 16.30 3.69
CA TYR A 120 -5.69 15.27 4.73
C TYR A 120 -4.79 15.62 5.93
N MET A 121 -3.57 16.09 5.68
CA MET A 121 -2.63 16.42 6.76
C MET A 121 -3.13 17.60 7.59
N THR A 122 -3.82 18.57 6.97
CA THR A 122 -4.51 19.66 7.70
C THR A 122 -5.55 19.09 8.67
N LEU A 123 -6.38 18.13 8.22
CA LEU A 123 -7.36 17.45 9.08
C LEU A 123 -6.67 16.64 10.18
N TYR A 124 -5.67 15.84 9.82
CA TYR A 124 -4.89 15.03 10.75
C TYR A 124 -4.31 15.89 11.88
N TYR A 125 -3.61 16.99 11.58
CA TYR A 125 -3.02 17.84 12.61
C TYR A 125 -4.06 18.56 13.47
N SER A 126 -5.26 18.80 12.96
CA SER A 126 -6.35 19.38 13.75
C SER A 126 -6.86 18.44 14.85
N LYS A 127 -6.94 17.12 14.57
CA LYS A 127 -7.47 16.10 15.49
C LYS A 127 -6.78 14.73 15.29
N PRO A 128 -5.48 14.58 15.59
CA PRO A 128 -4.72 13.38 15.21
C PRO A 128 -5.23 12.09 15.87
N LYS A 129 -5.90 12.19 17.02
CA LYS A 129 -6.44 11.04 17.76
C LYS A 129 -7.57 10.30 17.04
N VAL A 130 -8.27 10.96 16.11
CA VAL A 130 -9.43 10.38 15.42
C VAL A 130 -9.12 9.96 13.98
N HIS A 131 -7.99 10.43 13.41
CA HIS A 131 -7.53 10.08 12.07
C HIS A 131 -6.48 8.98 12.16
N LYS A 132 -6.89 7.72 12.00
CA LYS A 132 -6.04 6.54 12.14
C LYS A 132 -5.69 5.97 10.77
N ASN A 133 -4.41 5.90 10.46
CA ASN A 133 -3.93 5.35 9.20
C ASN A 133 -3.05 4.14 9.46
N PHE A 134 -3.37 3.06 8.76
CA PHE A 134 -2.70 1.78 8.84
C PHE A 134 -2.04 1.45 7.49
N LEU A 135 -0.90 0.77 7.54
CA LEU A 135 -0.19 0.25 6.38
C LEU A 135 -1.01 -0.78 5.60
N GLY A 136 -1.90 -1.51 6.28
CA GLY A 136 -2.82 -2.41 5.62
C GLY A 136 -3.70 -3.24 6.55
N ARG A 137 -4.56 -4.05 5.93
CA ARG A 137 -5.41 -5.05 6.58
C ARG A 137 -5.61 -6.31 5.72
N PRO A 138 -5.75 -7.49 6.32
CA PRO A 138 -5.72 -8.74 5.58
C PRO A 138 -7.07 -9.07 4.94
N TRP A 139 -7.24 -8.68 3.67
CA TRP A 139 -8.47 -9.01 2.92
C TRP A 139 -8.69 -10.52 2.79
N LYS A 140 -7.59 -11.30 2.75
CA LYS A 140 -7.61 -12.77 2.68
C LYS A 140 -6.60 -13.41 3.62
N GLU A 141 -6.77 -14.70 3.88
CA GLU A 141 -6.12 -15.46 4.96
C GLU A 141 -4.59 -15.41 4.91
N TYR A 142 -3.98 -15.41 3.72
CA TYR A 142 -2.53 -15.40 3.55
C TYR A 142 -2.02 -14.05 3.07
N SER A 143 -2.72 -12.95 3.40
CA SER A 143 -2.34 -11.58 3.02
C SER A 143 -0.85 -11.32 3.21
N ARG A 144 -0.23 -10.61 2.26
CA ARG A 144 1.23 -10.43 2.22
C ARG A 144 1.57 -9.05 1.69
N THR A 145 2.13 -8.23 2.56
CA THR A 145 2.52 -6.85 2.25
C THR A 145 3.81 -6.55 2.99
N VAL A 146 4.77 -5.91 2.31
CA VAL A 146 6.02 -5.49 2.93
C VAL A 146 6.40 -4.05 2.59
N PHE A 147 6.98 -3.34 3.55
CA PHE A 147 7.53 -1.99 3.39
C PHE A 147 9.03 -2.02 3.72
N ILE A 148 9.87 -1.65 2.75
CA ILE A 148 11.33 -1.73 2.82
C ILE A 148 11.90 -0.35 2.50
N HIS A 149 12.69 0.21 3.43
CA HIS A 149 13.34 1.52 3.26
C HIS A 149 12.37 2.66 2.94
N CYS A 150 11.12 2.55 3.41
CA CYS A 150 10.10 3.57 3.18
C CYS A 150 10.20 4.73 4.17
N THR A 151 9.73 5.91 3.77
CA THR A 151 9.50 7.03 4.69
C THR A 151 8.06 6.97 5.16
N LEU A 152 7.85 6.67 6.45
CA LEU A 152 6.53 6.63 7.09
C LEU A 152 6.32 7.94 7.87
N GLU A 153 5.43 8.79 7.37
CA GLU A 153 5.13 10.07 8.00
C GLU A 153 4.20 9.92 9.22
N ALA A 154 3.97 11.03 9.93
CA ALA A 154 3.38 11.05 11.27
C ALA A 154 1.94 10.50 11.32
N LEU A 155 1.26 10.42 10.18
CA LEU A 155 -0.10 9.90 10.08
C LEU A 155 -0.19 8.38 10.34
N VAL A 156 0.90 7.63 10.17
CA VAL A 156 0.93 6.19 10.40
C VAL A 156 0.91 5.92 11.91
N ILE A 157 -0.12 5.21 12.38
CA ILE A 157 -0.30 4.92 13.81
C ILE A 157 0.72 3.89 14.30
N ALA A 158 1.05 3.93 15.60
CA ALA A 158 1.99 3.01 16.24
C ALA A 158 1.66 1.52 15.98
N ASP A 159 0.38 1.14 16.01
CA ASP A 159 -0.09 -0.23 15.73
C ASP A 159 0.37 -0.73 14.35
N GLY A 160 0.50 0.19 13.37
CA GLY A 160 0.93 -0.05 12.00
C GLY A 160 -0.11 -0.76 11.13
N TRP A 161 -0.70 -1.85 11.62
CA TRP A 161 -1.56 -2.75 10.84
C TRP A 161 -2.92 -2.95 11.51
N MET A 162 -3.97 -3.08 10.70
CA MET A 162 -5.34 -3.22 11.19
C MET A 162 -5.85 -4.65 10.99
N PRO A 163 -6.51 -5.27 12.00
CA PRO A 163 -7.22 -6.52 11.80
C PRO A 163 -8.34 -6.37 10.77
N TRP A 164 -8.62 -7.43 10.01
CA TRP A 164 -9.79 -7.44 9.12
C TRP A 164 -11.09 -7.66 9.91
N ASN A 165 -11.13 -8.75 10.68
CA ASN A 165 -12.23 -9.07 11.59
C ASN A 165 -11.74 -10.02 12.68
N GLY A 166 -11.75 -9.58 13.93
CA GLY A 166 -11.26 -10.38 15.07
C GLY A 166 -9.84 -10.91 14.82
N ASN A 167 -9.68 -12.23 14.97
CA ASN A 167 -8.39 -12.92 14.79
C ASN A 167 -8.19 -13.52 13.38
N PHE A 168 -9.04 -13.19 12.42
CA PHE A 168 -8.91 -13.68 11.04
C PHE A 168 -7.54 -13.32 10.45
N ALA A 169 -6.90 -14.29 9.80
CA ALA A 169 -5.60 -14.18 9.11
C ALA A 169 -4.37 -13.84 9.98
N LEU A 170 -4.53 -13.45 11.25
CA LEU A 170 -3.44 -12.90 12.06
C LEU A 170 -2.29 -13.89 12.32
N SER A 171 -2.53 -15.21 12.18
CA SER A 171 -1.52 -16.26 12.34
C SER A 171 -0.92 -16.75 11.01
N THR A 172 -1.48 -16.34 9.87
CA THR A 172 -1.16 -16.87 8.53
C THR A 172 -0.69 -15.81 7.55
N LEU A 173 -1.02 -14.54 7.80
CA LEU A 173 -0.54 -13.40 7.01
C LEU A 173 0.97 -13.19 7.18
N TYR A 174 1.54 -12.39 6.28
CA TYR A 174 2.91 -11.89 6.42
C TYR A 174 2.96 -10.38 6.16
N TYR A 175 3.04 -9.60 7.24
CA TYR A 175 3.23 -8.15 7.18
C TYR A 175 4.60 -7.77 7.72
N GLY A 176 5.46 -7.32 6.82
CA GLY A 176 6.87 -7.09 7.10
C GLY A 176 7.28 -5.62 6.94
N GLU A 177 8.11 -5.13 7.86
CA GLU A 177 8.79 -3.84 7.73
C GLU A 177 10.31 -4.05 7.83
N LEU A 178 11.09 -3.27 7.07
CA LEU A 178 12.56 -3.22 7.19
C LEU A 178 13.05 -1.79 7.03
N GLU A 179 13.75 -1.29 8.05
CA GLU A 179 14.55 -0.05 8.00
C GLU A 179 13.81 1.17 7.39
N SER A 180 12.49 1.25 7.62
CA SER A 180 11.73 2.46 7.32
C SER A 180 12.15 3.61 8.24
N THR A 181 12.03 4.84 7.75
CA THR A 181 12.40 6.06 8.48
C THR A 181 11.20 7.01 8.60
N GLY A 182 11.35 8.09 9.37
CA GLY A 182 10.29 9.07 9.59
C GLY A 182 9.50 8.87 10.89
N PRO A 183 8.64 9.83 11.25
CA PRO A 183 7.95 9.85 12.55
C PRO A 183 6.96 8.69 12.76
N GLY A 184 6.44 8.09 11.69
CA GLY A 184 5.55 6.92 11.74
C GLY A 184 6.28 5.56 11.71
N ALA A 185 7.61 5.55 11.59
CA ALA A 185 8.39 4.34 11.40
C ALA A 185 8.80 3.61 12.69
N ASN A 186 8.50 4.16 13.87
CA ASN A 186 8.82 3.46 15.11
C ASN A 186 8.01 2.16 15.25
N THR A 187 8.71 1.03 15.21
CA THR A 187 8.10 -0.31 15.24
C THR A 187 7.84 -0.85 16.64
N THR A 188 8.29 -0.19 17.71
CA THR A 188 8.13 -0.69 19.10
C THR A 188 6.67 -0.82 19.53
N GLY A 189 5.76 -0.08 18.90
CA GLY A 189 4.32 -0.12 19.16
C GLY A 189 3.52 -0.96 18.18
N ARG A 190 4.16 -1.67 17.26
CA ARG A 190 3.47 -2.47 16.24
C ARG A 190 2.70 -3.61 16.88
N VAL A 191 1.62 -3.99 16.21
CA VAL A 191 0.86 -5.19 16.56
C VAL A 191 1.77 -6.43 16.62
N PRO A 192 1.55 -7.36 17.58
CA PRO A 192 2.45 -8.48 17.81
C PRO A 192 2.45 -9.55 16.70
N TRP A 193 1.48 -9.47 15.78
CA TRP A 193 1.35 -10.36 14.62
C TRP A 193 1.99 -9.78 13.34
N SER A 194 2.63 -8.60 13.43
CA SER A 194 3.50 -8.09 12.37
C SER A 194 4.94 -8.59 12.55
N SER A 195 5.77 -8.43 11.52
CA SER A 195 7.14 -8.93 11.48
C SER A 195 8.13 -7.82 11.10
N GLN A 196 9.35 -7.90 11.63
CA GLN A 196 10.50 -7.21 11.06
C GLN A 196 11.18 -8.18 10.09
N ILE A 197 11.43 -7.75 8.86
CA ILE A 197 12.06 -8.60 7.86
C ILE A 197 13.54 -8.74 8.25
N PRO A 198 14.08 -9.96 8.39
CA PRO A 198 15.52 -10.13 8.61
C PRO A 198 16.31 -9.60 7.39
N ALA A 199 17.43 -8.92 7.62
CA ALA A 199 18.22 -8.29 6.56
C ALA A 199 18.67 -9.32 5.50
N GLU A 200 18.95 -10.55 5.90
CA GLU A 200 19.30 -11.67 5.02
C GLU A 200 18.16 -12.13 4.10
N HIS A 201 16.91 -11.77 4.41
CA HIS A 201 15.72 -12.14 3.63
C HIS A 201 15.21 -11.01 2.74
N VAL A 202 15.74 -9.79 2.85
CA VAL A 202 15.31 -8.65 2.03
C VAL A 202 15.44 -8.92 0.53
N GLY A 203 16.46 -9.70 0.14
CA GLY A 203 16.72 -10.04 -1.25
C GLY A 203 15.54 -10.74 -1.94
N SER A 204 14.72 -11.50 -1.21
CA SER A 204 13.52 -12.17 -1.75
C SER A 204 12.44 -11.20 -2.21
N TYR A 205 12.46 -9.95 -1.73
CA TYR A 205 11.51 -8.91 -2.11
C TYR A 205 12.08 -7.94 -3.16
N SER A 206 13.31 -8.14 -3.64
CA SER A 206 13.86 -7.33 -4.73
C SER A 206 13.05 -7.45 -6.02
N VAL A 207 13.12 -6.44 -6.89
CA VAL A 207 12.51 -6.46 -8.23
C VAL A 207 12.91 -7.71 -9.02
N GLN A 208 14.18 -8.09 -8.95
CA GLN A 208 14.69 -9.30 -9.59
C GLN A 208 14.05 -10.57 -9.00
N ASN A 209 14.12 -10.80 -7.69
CA ASN A 209 13.68 -12.08 -7.15
C ASN A 209 12.15 -12.20 -7.05
N PHE A 210 11.45 -11.11 -6.74
CA PHE A 210 10.02 -11.14 -6.45
C PHE A 210 9.17 -11.21 -7.73
N ILE A 211 9.53 -10.43 -8.75
CA ILE A 211 8.77 -10.33 -10.01
C ILE A 211 9.61 -10.70 -11.25
N GLN A 212 10.83 -11.20 -11.09
CA GLN A 212 11.73 -11.54 -12.21
C GLN A 212 11.98 -10.35 -13.12
N GLY A 213 12.04 -9.14 -12.53
CA GLY A 213 12.04 -7.87 -13.27
C GLY A 213 13.22 -7.72 -14.22
N ASP A 214 14.36 -8.35 -13.93
CA ASP A 214 15.54 -8.41 -14.81
C ASP A 214 15.28 -9.08 -16.16
N GLN A 215 14.20 -9.86 -16.29
CA GLN A 215 13.84 -10.55 -17.53
C GLN A 215 12.95 -9.73 -18.47
N TRP A 216 12.29 -8.67 -17.99
CA TRP A 216 11.23 -8.00 -18.75
C TRP A 216 11.14 -6.48 -18.54
N ILE A 217 11.75 -5.94 -17.49
CA ILE A 217 11.91 -4.50 -17.33
C ILE A 217 13.17 -4.09 -18.11
N PRO A 218 13.06 -3.19 -19.11
CA PRO A 218 14.23 -2.72 -19.84
C PRO A 218 15.25 -2.08 -18.89
N PRO A 219 16.56 -2.25 -19.11
CA PRO A 219 17.58 -1.51 -18.38
C PRO A 219 17.34 -0.01 -18.52
N SER A 220 17.45 0.74 -17.42
CA SER A 220 17.48 2.21 -17.50
C SER A 220 18.70 2.62 -18.32
N CYS A 221 18.47 3.38 -19.41
CA CYS A 221 19.52 3.99 -20.24
C CYS A 221 20.46 4.90 -19.42
#